data_AF-A0A848DLZ5-F1
#
_entry.id   AF-A0A848DLZ5-F1
#
_cell.length_a   1.000
_cell.length_b   1.000
_cell.length_c   1.000
_cell.angle_alpha   90.00
_cell.angle_beta   90.00
_cell.angle_gamma   90.00
#
_symmetry.space_group_name_H-M   'P 1'
#
loop_
_entity.id
_entity.type
_entity.pdbx_description
1 polymer ?
#
loop_
_entity_poly.entity_id
_entity_poly.type
_entity_poly.pdbx_seq_one_letter_code
_entity_poly.pdbx_strand_id
1 'polypeptide(L)'
;MARFPAAVRVGTALDGPVAGVPVRQTVSVYGDEGTARAAHQANADGPACSEGTLSGQPVVITPAEDLQFDVGGEQATGWRVGGESFDVVLISVQTRELVVNFTYLSPAGAPTGLPDPLVISRTGVQKLAG
;
A
#
# COMPACT_ATOMS: atom_id res chain seq x y z
N MET A 1 14.23 12.35 -6.94
CA MET A 1 14.52 11.13 -6.15
C MET A 1 14.02 11.38 -4.73
N ALA A 2 12.84 10.88 -4.36
CA ALA A 2 12.30 11.08 -3.02
C ALA A 2 13.09 10.22 -2.02
N ARG A 3 13.93 10.87 -1.20
CA ARG A 3 14.64 10.22 -0.09
C ARG A 3 13.75 10.29 1.14
N PHE A 4 13.12 9.16 1.46
CA PHE A 4 12.39 8.99 2.72
C PHE A 4 13.40 8.91 3.88
N PRO A 5 13.23 9.69 4.97
CA PRO A 5 14.07 9.57 6.15
C PRO A 5 14.04 8.14 6.71
N ALA A 6 15.17 7.65 7.21
CA ALA A 6 15.29 6.32 7.83
C ALA A 6 14.59 6.23 9.21
N ALA A 7 13.80 7.22 9.59
CA ALA A 7 13.09 7.27 10.85
C ALA A 7 11.94 6.24 10.81
N VAL A 8 12.25 5.06 11.34
CA VAL A 8 11.29 4.09 11.88
C VAL A 8 10.31 3.54 10.83
N ARG A 9 10.83 2.84 9.82
CA ARG A 9 10.03 1.90 9.01
C ARG A 9 9.82 0.62 9.82
N VAL A 10 8.69 0.49 10.49
CA VAL A 10 8.31 -0.77 11.15
C VAL A 10 7.51 -1.58 10.15
N GLY A 11 8.16 -2.61 9.58
CA GLY A 11 7.52 -3.53 8.65
C GLY A 11 7.06 -4.80 9.36
N THR A 12 5.84 -5.27 9.10
CA THR A 12 5.44 -6.65 9.43
C THR A 12 5.04 -7.34 8.13
N ALA A 13 5.67 -8.48 7.85
CA ALA A 13 5.17 -9.41 6.85
C ALA A 13 4.13 -10.30 7.53
N LEU A 14 2.91 -10.31 7.00
CA LEU A 14 1.87 -11.23 7.43
C LEU A 14 1.81 -12.35 6.39
N ASP A 15 2.27 -13.54 6.76
CA ASP A 15 1.99 -14.76 6.02
C ASP A 15 0.54 -15.17 6.34
N GLY A 16 -0.35 -15.01 5.36
CA GLY A 16 -1.74 -15.41 5.50
C GLY A 16 -1.88 -16.94 5.67
N PRO A 17 -3.02 -17.44 6.18
CA PRO A 17 -3.29 -18.87 6.35
C PRO A 17 -3.37 -19.65 5.02
N VAL A 18 -3.41 -18.94 3.89
CA VAL A 18 -3.38 -19.50 2.54
C VAL A 18 -1.97 -19.30 2.01
N ALA A 19 -1.25 -20.40 1.78
CA ALA A 19 0.08 -20.35 1.18
C ALA A 19 0.03 -19.57 -0.15
N GLY A 20 0.76 -18.45 -0.24
CA GLY A 20 1.06 -17.82 -1.53
C GLY A 20 0.83 -16.32 -1.70
N VAL A 21 0.24 -15.60 -0.73
CA VAL A 21 0.05 -14.13 -0.84
C VAL A 21 0.78 -13.41 0.29
N PRO A 22 2.00 -12.90 0.03
CA PRO A 22 2.70 -12.10 1.03
C PRO A 22 2.04 -10.72 1.14
N VAL A 23 1.69 -10.35 2.37
CA VAL A 23 1.28 -8.98 2.71
C VAL A 23 2.43 -8.31 3.45
N ARG A 24 2.83 -7.14 2.98
CA ARG A 24 3.79 -6.30 3.67
C ARG A 24 3.08 -5.03 4.16
N GLN A 25 3.03 -4.87 5.48
CA GLN A 25 2.66 -3.61 6.10
C GLN A 25 3.94 -2.85 6.45
N THR A 26 3.98 -1.54 6.23
CA THR A 26 5.04 -0.65 6.68
C THR A 26 4.43 0.56 7.35
N VAL A 27 4.72 0.78 8.63
CA VAL A 27 4.34 1.98 9.37
C VAL A 27 5.55 2.91 9.43
N SER A 28 5.35 4.17 9.04
CA SER A 28 6.33 5.25 9.15
C SER A 28 5.78 6.31 10.11
N VAL A 29 6.60 6.72 11.07
CA VAL A 29 6.27 7.77 12.05
C VAL A 29 7.08 9.01 11.74
N TYR A 30 6.41 10.16 11.62
CA TYR A 30 7.02 11.44 11.32
C TYR A 30 7.05 12.34 12.56
N GLY A 31 7.88 13.40 12.52
CA GLY A 31 7.99 14.34 13.63
C GLY A 31 6.75 15.24 13.80
N ASP A 32 5.95 15.39 12.74
CA ASP A 32 4.76 16.21 12.69
C ASP A 32 3.80 15.74 11.57
N GLU A 33 2.53 16.14 11.68
CA GLU A 33 1.46 15.78 10.75
C GLU A 33 1.69 16.36 9.34
N GLY A 34 2.27 17.57 9.23
CA GLY A 34 2.55 18.20 7.95
C GLY A 34 3.55 17.38 7.13
N THR A 35 4.59 16.88 7.78
CA THR A 35 5.57 15.97 7.16
C THR A 35 4.95 14.64 6.78
N ALA A 36 4.09 14.05 7.64
CA ALA A 36 3.37 12.81 7.31
C ALA A 36 2.45 13.00 6.10
N ARG A 37 1.72 14.12 6.04
CA ARG A 37 0.86 14.50 4.92
C ARG A 37 1.64 14.66 3.62
N ALA A 38 2.77 15.37 3.63
CA ALA A 38 3.61 15.51 2.46
C ALA A 38 4.17 14.16 1.97
N ALA A 39 4.54 13.27 2.90
CA ALA A 39 4.97 11.92 2.56
C ALA A 39 3.84 11.07 1.97
N HIS A 40 2.61 11.22 2.45
CA HIS A 40 1.44 10.57 1.87
C HIS A 40 1.11 11.10 0.48
N GLN A 41 1.17 12.41 0.26
CA GLN A 41 0.97 13.02 -1.07
C GLN A 41 1.92 12.45 -2.11
N ALA A 42 3.20 12.24 -1.76
CA ALA A 42 4.15 11.59 -2.67
C ALA A 42 3.76 10.14 -3.03
N ASN A 43 2.97 9.44 -2.20
CA ASN A 43 2.39 8.13 -2.54
C ASN A 43 1.08 8.26 -3.33
N ALA A 44 0.27 9.29 -3.04
CA ALA A 44 -1.00 9.59 -3.70
C ALA A 44 -0.82 10.08 -5.14
N ASP A 45 0.24 10.85 -5.41
CA ASP A 45 0.64 11.24 -6.76
C ASP A 45 0.96 9.99 -7.62
N GLY A 46 1.25 8.86 -6.97
CA GLY A 46 1.50 7.58 -7.61
C GLY A 46 2.69 7.61 -8.56
N PRO A 47 2.89 6.54 -9.34
CA PRO A 47 3.79 6.57 -10.46
C PRO A 47 3.18 7.46 -11.57
N ALA A 48 3.93 8.43 -12.07
CA ALA A 48 3.50 9.26 -13.21
C ALA A 48 3.35 8.46 -14.53
N CYS A 49 3.78 7.19 -14.53
CA CYS A 49 3.75 6.30 -15.68
C CYS A 49 2.60 5.29 -15.50
N SER A 50 1.79 5.10 -16.54
CA SER A 50 0.72 4.07 -16.59
C SER A 50 1.21 2.69 -17.03
N GLU A 51 2.48 2.59 -17.43
CA GLU A 51 3.10 1.37 -17.93
C GLU A 51 4.59 1.33 -17.59
N GLY A 52 5.16 0.13 -17.57
CA GLY A 52 6.59 -0.04 -17.32
C GLY A 52 7.06 -1.48 -17.56
N THR A 53 8.23 -1.79 -17.04
CA THR A 53 8.78 -3.15 -17.11
C THR A 53 9.34 -3.55 -15.76
N LEU A 54 8.98 -4.74 -15.28
CA LEU A 54 9.52 -5.36 -14.08
C LEU A 54 10.14 -6.70 -14.45
N SER A 55 11.45 -6.86 -14.18
CA SER A 55 12.18 -8.11 -14.51
C SER A 55 12.01 -8.56 -15.97
N GLY A 56 11.93 -7.62 -16.91
CA GLY A 56 11.73 -7.88 -18.34
C GLY A 56 10.29 -8.14 -18.77
N GLN A 57 9.33 -8.14 -17.84
CA GLN A 57 7.90 -8.31 -18.13
C GLN A 57 7.19 -6.96 -18.17
N PRO A 58 6.29 -6.72 -19.14
CA PRO A 58 5.49 -5.50 -19.18
C PRO A 58 4.55 -5.47 -17.98
N VAL A 59 4.34 -4.27 -17.44
CA VAL A 59 3.39 -4.04 -16.36
C VAL A 59 2.52 -2.83 -16.68
N VAL A 60 1.27 -2.87 -16.21
CA VAL A 60 0.32 -1.76 -16.25
C VAL A 60 0.16 -1.23 -14.83
N ILE A 61 0.16 0.08 -14.71
CA ILE A 61 -0.03 0.79 -13.44
C ILE A 61 -1.34 1.56 -13.52
N THR A 62 -2.26 1.29 -12.59
CA THR A 62 -3.52 2.04 -12.55
C THR A 62 -3.29 3.42 -11.94
N PRO A 63 -4.09 4.43 -12.33
CA PRO A 63 -4.13 5.69 -11.60
C PRO A 63 -4.41 5.46 -10.11
N ALA A 64 -3.93 6.40 -9.30
CA ALA A 64 -4.26 6.43 -7.88
C ALA A 64 -5.76 6.72 -7.69
N GLU A 65 -6.39 5.96 -6.79
CA GLU A 65 -7.77 6.10 -6.37
C GLU A 65 -7.81 6.69 -4.96
N ASP A 66 -8.84 7.48 -4.66
CA ASP A 66 -9.13 7.91 -3.29
C ASP A 66 -9.86 6.78 -2.57
N LEU A 67 -9.29 6.32 -1.45
CA LEU A 67 -9.81 5.21 -0.65
C LEU A 67 -10.21 5.66 0.75
N GLN A 68 -10.29 6.96 1.03
CA GLN A 68 -10.52 7.48 2.38
C GLN A 68 -11.77 6.85 3.03
N PHE A 69 -12.86 6.73 2.29
CA PHE A 69 -14.10 6.13 2.79
C PHE A 69 -14.04 4.60 2.92
N ASP A 70 -13.17 3.95 2.15
CA ASP A 70 -13.06 2.50 2.12
C ASP A 70 -12.14 1.95 3.21
N VAL A 71 -11.04 2.64 3.53
CA VAL A 71 -10.04 2.13 4.49
C VAL A 71 -9.94 2.97 5.77
N GLY A 72 -10.45 4.21 5.75
CA GLY A 72 -10.37 5.16 6.86
C GLY A 72 -9.06 5.94 6.90
N GLY A 73 -8.77 6.55 8.04
CA GLY A 73 -7.70 7.54 8.19
C GLY A 73 -8.15 8.95 7.83
N GLU A 74 -7.21 9.88 7.85
CA GLU A 74 -7.45 11.28 7.44
C GLU A 74 -7.36 11.42 5.92
N GLN A 75 -6.47 10.65 5.29
CA GLN A 75 -6.34 10.49 3.84
C GLN A 75 -5.97 9.04 3.53
N ALA A 76 -6.50 8.51 2.44
CA ALA A 76 -6.07 7.23 1.92
C ALA A 76 -6.12 7.18 0.40
N THR A 77 -5.17 6.46 -0.18
CA THR A 77 -5.07 6.27 -1.61
C THR A 77 -4.60 4.86 -1.94
N GLY A 78 -4.91 4.37 -3.13
CA GLY A 78 -4.36 3.12 -3.61
C GLY A 78 -4.24 3.06 -5.11
N TRP A 79 -3.40 2.16 -5.58
CA TRP A 79 -3.16 1.89 -6.98
C TRP A 79 -2.65 0.47 -7.15
N ARG A 80 -2.72 -0.02 -8.39
CA ARG A 80 -2.35 -1.39 -8.74
C ARG A 80 -1.22 -1.44 -9.75
N VAL A 81 -0.42 -2.48 -9.67
CA VAL A 81 0.54 -2.89 -10.70
C VAL A 81 0.18 -4.28 -11.16
N GLY A 82 -0.34 -4.40 -12.38
CA GLY A 82 -0.67 -5.67 -13.00
C GLY A 82 0.41 -6.11 -13.99
N GLY A 83 0.84 -7.36 -13.88
CA GLY A 83 1.67 -8.05 -14.87
C GLY A 83 1.10 -9.43 -15.19
N GLU A 84 1.62 -10.10 -16.23
CA GLU A 84 1.11 -11.42 -16.64
C GLU A 84 1.18 -12.48 -15.53
N SER A 85 2.20 -12.39 -14.66
CA SER A 85 2.47 -13.36 -13.61
C SER A 85 2.15 -12.89 -12.19
N PHE A 86 1.66 -11.66 -12.01
CA PHE A 86 1.35 -11.12 -10.69
C PHE A 86 0.43 -9.90 -10.74
N ASP A 87 -0.22 -9.62 -9.61
CA ASP A 87 -0.92 -8.36 -9.32
C ASP A 87 -0.42 -7.81 -7.98
N VAL A 88 -0.11 -6.51 -7.94
CA VAL A 88 0.23 -5.82 -6.69
C VAL A 88 -0.80 -4.74 -6.41
N VAL A 89 -1.35 -4.73 -5.21
CA VAL A 89 -2.17 -3.64 -4.69
C VAL A 89 -1.37 -2.89 -3.64
N LEU A 90 -1.22 -1.58 -3.81
CA LEU A 90 -0.63 -0.69 -2.81
C LEU A 90 -1.72 0.21 -2.26
N ILE A 91 -1.81 0.29 -0.93
CA ILE A 91 -2.71 1.17 -0.20
C ILE A 91 -1.87 1.98 0.77
N SER A 92 -1.93 3.31 0.68
CA SER A 92 -1.31 4.23 1.62
C SER A 92 -2.40 4.92 2.43
N VAL A 93 -2.21 5.02 3.74
CA VAL A 93 -3.12 5.69 4.66
C VAL A 93 -2.33 6.62 5.55
N GLN A 94 -2.78 7.87 5.67
CA GLN A 94 -2.25 8.83 6.62
C GLN A 94 -3.23 9.05 7.77
N THR A 95 -2.69 9.09 8.98
CA THR A 95 -3.43 9.47 10.19
C THR A 95 -2.48 10.17 11.15
N ARG A 96 -2.76 11.43 11.49
CA ARG A 96 -1.86 12.27 12.30
C ARG A 96 -0.42 12.21 11.76
N GLU A 97 0.56 11.90 12.61
CA GLU A 97 1.98 11.78 12.24
C GLU A 97 2.37 10.42 11.63
N LEU A 98 1.40 9.56 11.28
CA LEU A 98 1.63 8.23 10.75
C LEU A 98 1.30 8.14 9.26
N VAL A 99 2.14 7.41 8.52
CA VAL A 99 1.80 6.87 7.20
C VAL A 99 1.95 5.36 7.23
N VAL A 100 0.87 4.67 6.91
CA VAL A 100 0.80 3.21 6.85
C VAL A 100 0.65 2.80 5.40
N ASN A 101 1.59 1.99 4.91
CA ASN A 101 1.54 1.42 3.58
C ASN A 101 1.28 -0.08 3.67
N PHE A 102 0.26 -0.55 2.98
CA PHE A 102 -0.02 -1.97 2.76
C PHE A 102 0.33 -2.33 1.33
N THR A 103 1.06 -3.42 1.16
CA THR A 103 1.40 -3.98 -0.16
C THR A 103 0.93 -5.43 -0.18
N TYR A 104 0.01 -5.73 -1.09
CA TYR A 104 -0.54 -7.05 -1.33
C TYR A 104 0.00 -7.56 -2.65
N LEU A 105 0.69 -8.70 -2.65
CA LEU A 105 1.18 -9.34 -3.87
C LEU A 105 0.42 -10.64 -4.10
N SER A 106 -0.30 -10.70 -5.21
CA SER A 106 -0.99 -11.92 -5.66
C SER A 106 -0.26 -12.50 -6.87
N PRO A 107 0.39 -13.67 -6.76
CA PRO A 107 0.96 -14.33 -7.93
C PRO A 107 -0.14 -14.85 -8.86
N ALA A 108 0.18 -15.04 -10.14
CA ALA A 108 -0.72 -15.70 -11.07
C ALA A 108 -1.07 -17.12 -10.57
N GLY A 109 -2.35 -17.48 -10.68
CA GLY A 109 -2.85 -18.75 -10.16
C GLY A 109 -3.04 -18.79 -8.64
N ALA A 110 -2.99 -17.63 -7.95
CA ALA A 110 -3.32 -17.55 -6.54
C ALA A 110 -4.73 -18.11 -6.27
N PRO A 111 -4.96 -18.74 -5.09
CA PRO A 111 -6.26 -19.30 -4.74
C PRO A 111 -7.39 -18.27 -4.83
N THR A 112 -8.52 -18.67 -5.39
CA THR A 112 -9.76 -17.87 -5.34
C THR A 112 -10.26 -17.77 -3.89
N GLY A 113 -10.73 -16.60 -3.47
CA GLY A 113 -11.26 -16.38 -2.11
C GLY A 113 -10.26 -15.78 -1.11
N LEU A 114 -9.18 -15.15 -1.59
CA LEU A 114 -8.30 -14.34 -0.75
C LEU A 114 -9.10 -13.18 -0.11
N PRO A 115 -8.79 -12.78 1.13
CA PRO A 115 -9.47 -11.65 1.74
C PRO A 115 -9.20 -10.37 0.95
N ASP A 116 -10.22 -9.53 0.84
CA ASP A 116 -10.13 -8.25 0.15
C ASP A 116 -9.04 -7.35 0.81
N PRO A 117 -8.05 -6.86 0.03
CA PRO A 117 -7.05 -5.90 0.49
C PRO A 117 -7.62 -4.70 1.24
N LEU A 118 -8.78 -4.18 0.84
CA LEU A 118 -9.44 -3.05 1.50
C LEU A 118 -9.92 -3.43 2.91
N VAL A 119 -10.46 -4.63 3.08
CA VAL A 119 -10.93 -5.13 4.39
C VAL A 119 -9.76 -5.33 5.34
N ILE A 120 -8.66 -5.92 4.87
CA ILE A 120 -7.44 -6.08 5.68
C ILE A 120 -6.87 -4.71 6.06
N SER A 121 -6.76 -3.79 5.10
CA SER A 121 -6.22 -2.44 5.33
C SER A 121 -7.07 -1.68 6.34
N ARG A 122 -8.40 -1.68 6.18
CA ARG A 122 -9.35 -1.07 7.14
C ARG A 122 -9.15 -1.63 8.55
N THR A 123 -9.05 -2.94 8.67
CA THR A 123 -8.82 -3.59 9.98
C THR A 123 -7.48 -3.18 10.59
N GLY A 124 -6.43 -3.08 9.77
CA GLY A 124 -5.11 -2.61 10.19
C GLY A 124 -5.13 -1.17 10.68
N VAL A 125 -5.80 -0.28 9.95
CA VAL A 125 -5.98 1.13 10.33
C VAL A 125 -6.78 1.27 11.62
N GLN A 126 -7.89 0.54 11.77
CA GLN A 126 -8.70 0.54 12.99
C GLN A 126 -7.89 0.16 14.23
N LYS A 127 -7.04 -0.88 14.13
CA LYS A 127 -6.17 -1.28 15.25
C LYS A 127 -5.14 -0.23 15.65
N LEU A 128 -4.70 0.59 14.69
CA LEU A 128 -3.75 1.68 14.96
C LEU A 128 -4.43 2.92 15.54
N ALA A 129 -5.73 3.10 15.25
CA ALA A 129 -6.52 4.22 15.75
C ALA A 129 -6.94 4.07 17.23
N GLY A 130 -7.02 2.83 17.74
CA GLY A 130 -7.45 2.51 19.10
C GLY A 130 -8.93 2.19 19.21
#